data_AF-A0A7N4NQA9-F1
#
_entry.id   AF-A0A7N4NQA9-F1
#
_cell.length_a   1.000
_cell.length_b   1.000
_cell.length_c   1.000
_cell.angle_alpha   90.00
_cell.angle_beta   90.00
_cell.angle_gamma   90.00
#
_symmetry.space_group_name_H-M   'P 1'
#
loop_
_entity.id
_entity.type
_entity.pdbx_description
1 polymer ?
#
loop_
_entity_poly.entity_id
_entity_poly.type
_entity_poly.pdbx_seq_one_letter_code
_entity_poly.pdbx_strand_id
1 'polypeptide(L)'
;MQECIDQKVYQAEVNNLPAAFEDGSVNGGDRPGGSSLSIRAEAPGSHVEIRAAYIGTTIIVRQAAGQLSFSIRAAEEVARAFSAEQDLQLCVGGCPPSQRLSRPERQRRGALTFDAARQLCKEGLPVEDAYFHSCVFDVLTSGDPNFTLAAQAALEDARAFLSDLEKLHLFPRDAGARLRLTALLDLALLGTLASWSSV
;
A
#
# COMPACT_ATOMS: atom_id res chain seq x y z
N MET A 1 5.62 20.68 -27.21
CA MET A 1 5.70 21.88 -26.36
C MET A 1 5.80 21.35 -24.95
N GLN A 2 6.95 21.53 -24.30
CA GLN A 2 7.21 20.93 -22.99
C GLN A 2 6.31 21.62 -21.97
N GLU A 3 5.44 20.86 -21.30
CA GLU A 3 4.73 21.35 -20.11
C GLU A 3 5.80 21.60 -19.04
N CYS A 4 6.22 22.86 -18.94
CA CYS A 4 7.27 23.28 -18.03
C CYS A 4 6.63 23.50 -16.66
N ILE A 5 6.76 22.50 -15.80
CA ILE A 5 6.38 22.59 -14.39
C ILE A 5 7.66 22.80 -13.61
N ASP A 6 7.66 23.76 -12.68
CA ASP A 6 8.80 23.96 -11.80
C ASP A 6 8.87 22.78 -10.81
N GLN A 7 10.08 22.36 -10.43
CA GLN A 7 10.24 21.29 -9.44
C GLN A 7 9.58 21.70 -8.12
N LYS A 8 8.79 20.80 -7.54
CA LYS A 8 8.12 21.00 -6.26
C LYS A 8 8.50 19.93 -5.26
N VAL A 9 8.61 20.33 -4.00
CA VAL A 9 8.86 19.45 -2.86
C VAL A 9 7.70 19.58 -1.90
N TYR A 10 7.16 18.44 -1.48
CA TYR A 10 6.16 18.35 -0.44
C TYR A 10 6.72 17.54 0.73
N GLN A 11 6.62 18.10 1.93
CA GLN A 11 6.98 17.45 3.17
C GLN A 11 5.85 17.62 4.19
N ALA A 12 5.57 16.54 4.91
CA ALA A 12 4.62 16.52 6.01
C ALA A 12 5.24 15.79 7.19
N GLU A 13 4.87 16.24 8.39
CA GLU A 13 5.26 15.62 9.65
C GLU A 13 4.02 15.39 10.50
N VAL A 14 4.12 14.51 11.51
CA VAL A 14 3.02 14.33 12.46
C VAL A 14 2.75 15.67 13.16
N ASN A 15 1.48 16.09 13.13
CA ASN A 15 0.94 17.38 13.58
C ASN A 15 1.28 18.58 12.68
N ASN A 16 1.88 18.34 11.51
CA ASN A 16 2.16 19.38 10.52
C ASN A 16 1.89 18.85 9.11
N LEU A 17 0.64 18.97 8.67
CA LEU A 17 0.19 18.57 7.34
C LEU A 17 -0.16 19.81 6.50
N PRO A 18 0.84 20.44 5.84
CA PRO A 18 0.63 21.68 5.10
C PRO A 18 -0.17 21.43 3.81
N ALA A 19 -0.93 22.44 3.40
CA ALA A 19 -1.68 22.48 2.15
C ALA A 19 -0.91 23.25 1.05
N ALA A 20 0.41 23.21 1.11
CA ALA A 20 1.32 23.90 0.21
C ALA A 20 2.62 23.10 0.06
N PHE A 21 3.36 23.37 -1.01
CA PHE A 21 4.74 22.91 -1.18
C PHE A 21 5.68 23.69 -0.24
N GLU A 22 6.92 23.22 -0.09
CA GLU A 22 7.90 23.86 0.82
C GLU A 22 8.17 25.34 0.50
N ASP A 23 8.04 25.72 -0.77
CA ASP A 23 8.17 27.11 -1.23
C ASP A 23 6.91 27.97 -0.98
N GLY A 24 5.90 27.40 -0.31
CA GLY A 24 4.61 28.04 -0.01
C GLY A 24 3.64 28.08 -1.19
N SER A 25 4.02 27.57 -2.36
CA SER A 25 3.13 27.52 -3.52
C SER A 25 2.10 26.39 -3.41
N VAL A 26 0.99 26.54 -4.13
CA VAL A 26 -0.09 25.53 -4.17
C VAL A 26 -0.25 24.87 -5.54
N ASN A 27 0.66 25.18 -6.47
CA ASN A 27 0.65 24.66 -7.84
C ASN A 27 2.08 24.52 -8.39
N GLY A 28 2.18 24.07 -9.64
CA GLY A 28 3.44 23.87 -10.37
C GLY A 28 4.17 25.12 -10.88
N GLY A 29 3.77 26.33 -10.47
CA GLY A 29 4.34 27.61 -10.92
C GLY A 29 3.44 28.38 -11.89
N ASP A 30 3.93 29.52 -12.37
CA ASP A 30 3.14 30.47 -13.19
C ASP A 30 3.18 30.16 -14.70
N ARG A 31 3.97 29.17 -15.12
CA ARG A 31 4.13 28.82 -16.53
C ARG A 31 2.88 28.12 -17.09
N PRO A 32 2.68 28.15 -18.43
CA PRO A 32 1.68 27.31 -19.06
C PRO A 32 1.94 25.82 -18.73
N GLY A 33 1.04 25.22 -17.94
CA GLY A 33 1.19 23.87 -17.39
C GLY A 33 1.28 23.81 -15.87
N GLY A 34 1.58 24.92 -15.18
CA GLY A 34 1.71 24.94 -13.71
C GLY A 34 0.43 24.51 -12.97
N SER A 35 -0.75 24.74 -13.55
CA SER A 35 -2.04 24.29 -12.99
C SER A 35 -2.28 22.77 -13.08
N SER A 36 -1.46 22.04 -13.83
CA SER A 36 -1.53 20.58 -13.91
C SER A 36 -0.96 19.88 -12.67
N LEU A 37 -0.22 20.61 -11.84
CA LEU A 37 0.16 20.20 -10.48
C LEU A 37 -0.56 21.11 -9.49
N SER A 38 -1.28 20.52 -8.55
CA SER A 38 -1.99 21.28 -7.50
C SER A 38 -2.02 20.52 -6.18
N ILE A 39 -2.03 21.25 -5.09
CA ILE A 39 -2.23 20.72 -3.72
C ILE A 39 -3.45 21.38 -3.10
N ARG A 40 -4.27 20.60 -2.38
CA ARG A 40 -5.50 21.06 -1.72
C ARG A 40 -5.63 20.43 -0.34
N ALA A 41 -6.14 21.19 0.63
CA ALA A 41 -6.60 20.64 1.90
C ALA A 41 -8.07 20.26 1.79
N GLU A 42 -8.34 18.96 1.82
CA GLU A 42 -9.71 18.44 1.91
C GLU A 42 -10.21 18.51 3.37
N ALA A 43 -9.32 18.32 4.34
CA ALA A 43 -9.55 18.64 5.74
C ALA A 43 -8.28 19.29 6.35
N PRO A 44 -8.33 20.57 6.74
CA PRO A 44 -7.16 21.28 7.25
C PRO A 44 -6.48 20.55 8.40
N GLY A 45 -5.18 20.27 8.26
CA GLY A 45 -4.36 19.61 9.28
C GLY A 45 -4.49 18.09 9.37
N SER A 46 -5.37 17.45 8.58
CA SER A 46 -5.55 15.99 8.65
C SER A 46 -5.72 15.28 7.30
N HIS A 47 -6.04 16.00 6.21
CA HIS A 47 -6.20 15.42 4.88
C HIS A 47 -5.81 16.42 3.77
N VAL A 48 -4.78 16.05 3.00
CA VAL A 48 -4.27 16.81 1.86
C VAL A 48 -4.23 15.93 0.61
N GLU A 49 -4.67 16.47 -0.52
CA GLU A 49 -4.57 15.85 -1.83
C GLU A 49 -3.58 16.63 -2.72
N ILE A 50 -2.65 15.90 -3.32
CA ILE A 50 -1.71 16.40 -4.33
C ILE A 50 -2.05 15.73 -5.65
N ARG A 51 -2.43 16.54 -6.64
CA ARG A 51 -2.82 16.09 -7.97
C ARG A 51 -1.79 16.55 -9.00
N ALA A 52 -1.03 15.60 -9.53
CA ALA A 52 -0.07 15.77 -10.61
C ALA A 52 -0.67 15.21 -11.92
N ALA A 53 -1.60 15.97 -12.51
CA ALA A 53 -2.38 15.55 -13.67
C ALA A 53 -1.51 15.29 -14.91
N TYR A 54 -0.41 16.03 -15.09
CA TYR A 54 0.53 15.89 -16.20
C TYR A 54 1.22 14.52 -16.28
N ILE A 55 1.31 13.80 -15.15
CA ILE A 55 1.84 12.43 -15.04
C ILE A 55 0.77 11.44 -14.54
N GLY A 56 -0.51 11.80 -14.63
CA GLY A 56 -1.62 10.94 -14.22
C GLY A 56 -1.52 10.43 -12.78
N THR A 57 -0.98 11.22 -11.86
CA THR A 57 -0.69 10.81 -10.48
C THR A 57 -1.48 11.62 -9.46
N THR A 58 -2.02 10.94 -8.45
CA THR A 58 -2.72 11.52 -7.30
C THR A 58 -2.15 10.91 -6.03
N ILE A 59 -1.78 11.77 -5.07
CA ILE A 59 -1.26 11.38 -3.76
C ILE A 59 -2.19 11.99 -2.71
N ILE A 60 -2.71 11.16 -1.81
CA ILE A 60 -3.46 11.60 -0.65
C ILE A 60 -2.59 11.36 0.57
N VAL A 61 -2.44 12.37 1.42
CA VAL A 61 -1.72 12.28 2.70
C VAL A 61 -2.70 12.58 3.82
N ARG A 62 -2.74 11.71 4.81
CA ARG A 62 -3.64 11.82 5.95
C ARG A 62 -2.88 11.69 7.26
N GLN A 63 -3.40 12.34 8.28
CA GLN A 63 -2.98 12.12 9.65
C GLN A 63 -4.11 11.46 10.44
N ALA A 64 -3.83 10.28 11.01
CA ALA A 64 -4.74 9.55 11.87
C ALA A 64 -3.95 8.80 12.96
N ALA A 65 -4.53 8.68 14.15
CA ALA A 65 -3.92 7.95 15.28
C ALA A 65 -2.45 8.33 15.59
N GLY A 66 -2.10 9.61 15.46
CA GLY A 66 -0.74 10.10 15.70
C GLY A 66 0.29 9.65 14.67
N GLN A 67 -0.14 9.15 13.50
CA GLN A 67 0.72 8.76 12.39
C GLN A 67 0.29 9.43 11.09
N LEU A 68 1.21 9.44 10.13
CA LEU A 68 0.92 9.80 8.75
C LEU A 68 0.67 8.52 7.94
N SER A 69 -0.35 8.55 7.11
CA SER A 69 -0.57 7.57 6.05
C SER A 69 -0.62 8.28 4.70
N PHE A 70 -0.28 7.56 3.64
CA PHE A 70 -0.44 8.06 2.28
C PHE A 70 -1.01 6.98 1.37
N SER A 71 -1.80 7.42 0.40
CA SER A 71 -2.39 6.62 -0.65
C SER A 71 -1.96 7.20 -1.99
N ILE A 72 -1.48 6.38 -2.92
CA ILE A 72 -1.01 6.84 -4.24
C ILE A 72 -1.70 6.10 -5.38
N ARG A 73 -2.21 6.84 -6.36
CA ARG A 73 -2.57 6.33 -7.69
C ARG A 73 -1.63 6.96 -8.70
N ALA A 74 -0.88 6.14 -9.42
CA ALA A 74 0.03 6.59 -10.47
C ALA A 74 -0.26 5.85 -11.78
N ALA A 75 -0.01 6.51 -12.91
CA ALA A 75 0.02 5.85 -14.21
C ALA A 75 1.09 4.74 -14.21
N GLU A 76 0.83 3.60 -14.86
CA GLU A 76 1.75 2.46 -14.83
C GLU A 76 3.13 2.81 -15.40
N GLU A 77 3.18 3.59 -16.48
CA GLU A 77 4.43 4.06 -17.08
C GLU A 77 5.24 4.92 -16.12
N VAL A 78 4.59 5.71 -15.25
CA VAL A 78 5.24 6.55 -14.24
C VAL A 78 5.70 5.70 -13.07
N ALA A 79 4.86 4.78 -12.58
CA ALA A 79 5.20 3.88 -11.47
C ALA A 79 6.36 2.92 -11.82
N ARG A 80 6.56 2.62 -13.11
CA ARG A 80 7.64 1.75 -13.62
C ARG A 80 8.82 2.50 -14.21
N ALA A 81 8.81 3.83 -14.24
CA ALA A 81 9.89 4.65 -14.76
C ALA A 81 11.02 4.82 -13.73
N PHE A 82 11.77 3.75 -13.46
CA PHE A 82 12.96 3.79 -12.61
C PHE A 82 14.18 3.16 -13.31
N SER A 83 15.38 3.64 -13.00
CA SER A 83 16.63 3.08 -13.53
C SER A 83 17.06 1.85 -12.74
N ALA A 84 17.98 1.05 -13.29
CA ALA A 84 18.53 -0.13 -12.61
C ALA A 84 19.32 0.21 -11.32
N GLU A 85 19.67 1.48 -11.12
CA GLU A 85 20.39 1.99 -9.95
C GLU A 85 19.44 2.37 -8.80
N GLN A 86 18.13 2.40 -9.06
CA GLN A 86 17.06 2.70 -8.10
C GLN A 86 16.36 1.41 -7.66
N ASP A 87 17.13 0.45 -7.17
CA ASP A 87 16.72 -0.93 -6.92
C ASP A 87 15.73 -1.12 -5.76
N LEU A 88 15.61 -0.13 -4.86
CA LEU A 88 14.67 -0.17 -3.74
C LEU A 88 13.44 0.74 -3.95
N GLN A 89 12.35 0.15 -4.44
CA GLN A 89 11.04 0.82 -4.60
C GLN A 89 9.94 0.06 -3.83
N LEU A 90 9.62 0.49 -2.60
CA LEU A 90 8.68 -0.23 -1.72
C LEU A 90 7.27 -0.37 -2.31
N CYS A 91 6.79 0.63 -3.05
CA CYS A 91 5.46 0.58 -3.67
C CYS A 91 5.36 -0.44 -4.83
N VAL A 92 6.50 -0.85 -5.40
CA VAL A 92 6.56 -1.78 -6.54
C VAL A 92 7.05 -3.16 -6.11
N GLY A 93 8.17 -3.22 -5.38
CA GLY A 93 8.82 -4.46 -4.95
C GLY A 93 8.43 -4.93 -3.54
N GLY A 94 7.71 -4.12 -2.78
CA GLY A 94 7.41 -4.37 -1.37
C GLY A 94 8.64 -4.25 -0.47
N CYS A 95 8.46 -4.59 0.81
CA CYS A 95 9.55 -4.55 1.78
C CYS A 95 10.58 -5.65 1.51
N PRO A 96 11.90 -5.37 1.66
CA PRO A 96 12.95 -6.38 1.67
C PRO A 96 12.64 -7.51 2.66
N PRO A 97 13.00 -8.78 2.39
CA PRO A 97 12.65 -9.91 3.25
C PRO A 97 13.06 -9.74 4.72
N SER A 98 14.22 -9.12 4.98
CA SER A 98 14.72 -8.84 6.34
C SER A 98 13.93 -7.76 7.10
N GLN A 99 13.13 -6.96 6.40
CA GLN A 99 12.25 -5.94 6.96
C GLN A 99 10.79 -6.40 7.06
N ARG A 100 10.48 -7.61 6.60
CA ARG A 100 9.13 -8.17 6.71
C ARG A 100 8.92 -8.68 8.13
N LEU A 101 7.83 -8.25 8.75
CA LEU A 101 7.45 -8.75 10.06
C LEU A 101 6.97 -10.20 9.91
N SER A 102 7.63 -11.11 10.62
CA SER A 102 7.12 -12.47 10.81
C SER A 102 5.74 -12.38 11.48
N ARG A 103 4.81 -13.23 11.07
CA ARG A 103 3.51 -13.36 11.75
C ARG A 103 3.79 -13.52 13.24
N PRO A 104 3.34 -12.58 14.10
CA PRO A 104 3.85 -12.48 15.45
C PRO A 104 3.62 -13.81 16.17
N GLU A 105 4.70 -14.45 16.60
CA GLU A 105 4.62 -15.49 17.62
C GLU A 105 4.17 -14.81 18.90
N ARG A 106 2.85 -14.72 19.08
CA ARG A 106 2.15 -14.44 20.34
C ARG A 106 2.91 -13.51 21.30
N GLN A 107 3.19 -12.27 20.89
CA GLN A 107 3.61 -11.26 21.85
C GLN A 107 2.37 -10.80 22.63
N ARG A 108 2.09 -11.52 23.73
CA ARG A 108 1.14 -11.17 24.79
C ARG A 108 1.55 -9.86 25.48
N ARG A 109 1.51 -8.73 24.77
CA ARG A 109 1.77 -7.39 25.33
C ARG A 109 0.82 -6.30 24.80
N GLY A 110 -0.34 -6.69 24.27
CA GLY A 110 -1.43 -5.76 23.97
C GLY A 110 -2.56 -5.90 25.01
N ALA A 111 -3.16 -4.79 25.43
CA ALA A 111 -4.36 -4.79 26.27
C ALA A 111 -5.60 -5.35 25.54
N LEU A 112 -5.60 -5.29 24.20
CA LEU A 112 -6.68 -5.77 23.34
C LEU A 112 -6.44 -7.20 22.85
N THR A 113 -7.50 -8.02 22.86
CA THR A 113 -7.48 -9.38 22.32
C THR A 113 -7.64 -9.36 20.80
N PHE A 114 -7.21 -10.43 20.14
CA PHE A 114 -7.41 -10.61 18.69
C PHE A 114 -8.89 -10.46 18.29
N ASP A 115 -9.79 -11.08 19.06
CA ASP A 115 -11.23 -11.01 18.79
C ASP A 115 -11.77 -9.59 18.96
N ALA A 116 -11.31 -8.85 19.98
CA ALA A 116 -11.70 -7.46 20.18
C ALA A 116 -11.23 -6.55 19.02
N ALA A 117 -9.97 -6.68 18.59
CA ALA A 117 -9.45 -5.94 17.44
C ALA A 117 -10.22 -6.27 16.16
N ARG A 118 -10.56 -7.54 15.96
CA ARG A 118 -11.38 -7.99 14.83
C ARG A 118 -12.76 -7.34 14.83
N GLN A 119 -13.44 -7.25 15.99
CA GLN A 119 -14.75 -6.60 16.08
C GLN A 119 -14.66 -5.11 15.77
N LEU A 120 -13.68 -4.39 16.35
CA LEU A 120 -13.47 -2.97 16.07
C LEU A 120 -13.29 -2.71 14.57
N CYS A 121 -12.48 -3.53 13.89
CA CYS A 121 -12.25 -3.36 12.46
C CYS A 121 -13.48 -3.68 11.59
N LYS A 122 -14.40 -4.55 12.04
CA LYS A 122 -15.64 -4.87 11.32
C LYS A 122 -16.66 -3.72 11.29
N GLU A 123 -16.55 -2.78 12.22
CA GLU A 123 -17.50 -1.66 12.30
C GLU A 123 -17.34 -0.69 11.12
N GLY A 124 -16.13 -0.54 10.57
CA GLY A 124 -15.84 0.40 9.48
C GLY A 124 -15.35 -0.23 8.17
N LEU A 125 -15.03 -1.53 8.16
CA LEU A 125 -14.56 -2.21 6.95
C LEU A 125 -15.55 -3.30 6.52
N PRO A 126 -16.02 -3.27 5.26
CA PRO A 126 -17.17 -4.07 4.82
C PRO A 126 -16.84 -5.56 4.62
N VAL A 127 -15.58 -5.91 4.43
CA VAL A 127 -15.11 -7.28 4.14
C VAL A 127 -13.78 -7.57 4.82
N GLU A 128 -13.44 -8.86 4.97
CA GLU A 128 -12.18 -9.30 5.57
C GLU A 128 -11.07 -9.43 4.51
N ASP A 129 -10.68 -8.30 3.92
CA ASP A 129 -9.63 -8.19 2.90
C ASP A 129 -8.31 -7.59 3.45
N ALA A 130 -7.40 -7.14 2.59
CA ALA A 130 -6.13 -6.54 3.00
C ALA A 130 -6.28 -5.30 3.91
N TYR A 131 -7.29 -4.44 3.68
CA TYR A 131 -7.54 -3.27 4.55
C TYR A 131 -7.94 -3.73 5.94
N PHE A 132 -8.82 -4.75 6.02
CA PHE A 132 -9.22 -5.35 7.27
C PHE A 132 -8.07 -6.01 8.01
N HIS A 133 -7.24 -6.78 7.32
CA HIS A 133 -6.08 -7.41 7.93
C HIS A 133 -5.02 -6.40 8.41
N SER A 134 -4.84 -5.29 7.68
CA SER A 134 -4.00 -4.17 8.14
C SER A 134 -4.58 -3.56 9.41
N CYS A 135 -5.87 -3.25 9.44
CA CYS A 135 -6.55 -2.71 10.62
C CYS A 135 -6.35 -3.58 11.86
N VAL A 136 -6.59 -4.89 11.74
CA VAL A 136 -6.45 -5.83 12.85
C VAL A 136 -4.99 -5.87 13.32
N PHE A 137 -4.04 -5.87 12.39
CA PHE A 137 -2.62 -5.85 12.72
C PHE A 137 -2.21 -4.56 13.45
N ASP A 138 -2.63 -3.40 12.95
CA ASP A 138 -2.26 -2.10 13.51
C ASP A 138 -2.88 -1.89 14.90
N VAL A 139 -4.15 -2.24 15.09
CA VAL A 139 -4.84 -2.17 16.39
C VAL A 139 -4.20 -3.13 17.41
N LEU A 140 -3.79 -4.33 16.99
CA LEU A 140 -3.14 -5.28 17.91
C LEU A 140 -1.72 -4.86 18.28
N THR A 141 -0.97 -4.35 17.31
CA THR A 141 0.42 -3.93 17.51
C THR A 141 0.50 -2.64 18.33
N SER A 142 -0.40 -1.68 18.08
CA SER A 142 -0.45 -0.41 18.80
C SER A 142 -1.17 -0.50 20.14
N GLY A 143 -2.20 -1.34 20.24
CA GLY A 143 -3.16 -1.34 21.35
C GLY A 143 -4.14 -0.16 21.32
N ASP A 144 -4.17 0.64 20.25
CA ASP A 144 -5.02 1.83 20.12
C ASP A 144 -6.13 1.61 19.05
N PRO A 145 -7.41 1.62 19.45
CA PRO A 145 -8.56 1.54 18.54
C PRO A 145 -8.59 2.61 17.44
N ASN A 146 -7.94 3.77 17.63
CA ASN A 146 -7.92 4.84 16.62
C ASN A 146 -7.23 4.42 15.32
N PHE A 147 -6.40 3.37 15.35
CA PHE A 147 -5.78 2.81 14.14
C PHE A 147 -6.79 2.19 13.17
N THR A 148 -8.03 1.95 13.61
CA THR A 148 -9.13 1.59 12.69
C THR A 148 -9.36 2.66 11.62
N LEU A 149 -9.16 3.95 11.96
CA LEU A 149 -9.38 5.08 11.05
C LEU A 149 -8.41 5.07 9.88
N ALA A 150 -7.15 4.65 10.09
CA ALA A 150 -6.14 4.63 9.02
C ALA A 150 -6.53 3.64 7.91
N ALA A 151 -7.01 2.45 8.28
CA ALA A 151 -7.45 1.45 7.32
C ALA A 151 -8.75 1.83 6.60
N GLN A 152 -9.70 2.44 7.32
CA GLN A 152 -10.94 2.95 6.73
C GLN A 152 -10.65 4.05 5.71
N ALA A 153 -9.80 5.01 6.07
CA ALA A 153 -9.38 6.08 5.17
C ALA A 153 -8.65 5.56 3.93
N ALA A 154 -7.77 4.56 4.09
CA ALA A 154 -7.10 3.93 2.95
C ALA A 154 -8.08 3.24 1.98
N LEU A 155 -9.15 2.62 2.49
CA LEU A 155 -10.21 2.04 1.66
C LEU A 155 -11.00 3.13 0.92
N GLU A 156 -11.29 4.26 1.57
CA GLU A 156 -11.96 5.41 0.95
C GLU A 156 -11.10 6.03 -0.15
N ASP A 157 -9.80 6.22 0.09
CA ASP A 157 -8.87 6.75 -0.89
C ASP A 157 -8.80 5.83 -2.12
N ALA A 158 -8.70 4.51 -1.90
CA ALA A 158 -8.71 3.54 -2.99
C ALA A 158 -10.03 3.56 -3.80
N ARG A 159 -11.17 3.75 -3.12
CA ARG A 159 -12.47 3.93 -3.78
C ARG A 159 -12.51 5.20 -4.64
N ALA A 160 -11.87 6.28 -4.21
CA ALA A 160 -11.76 7.51 -4.98
C ALA A 160 -10.81 7.36 -6.20
N PHE A 161 -9.81 6.49 -6.10
CA PHE A 161 -8.83 6.25 -7.17
C PHE A 161 -9.33 5.35 -8.29
N LEU A 162 -10.13 4.34 -7.96
CA LEU A 162 -10.54 3.28 -8.87
C LEU A 162 -11.83 3.61 -9.61
N SER A 163 -11.81 3.45 -10.93
CA SER A 163 -13.03 3.45 -11.76
C SER A 163 -13.79 2.12 -11.70
N ASP A 164 -13.08 1.02 -11.41
CA ASP A 164 -13.61 -0.33 -11.32
C ASP A 164 -13.56 -0.80 -9.86
N LEU A 165 -14.72 -0.76 -9.19
CA LEU A 165 -14.84 -1.09 -7.77
C LEU A 165 -14.74 -2.60 -7.49
N GLU A 166 -14.81 -3.46 -8.50
CA GLU A 166 -14.55 -4.90 -8.30
C GLU A 166 -13.10 -5.16 -7.88
N LYS A 167 -12.19 -4.24 -8.24
CA LYS A 167 -10.77 -4.28 -7.84
C LYS A 167 -10.48 -3.62 -6.48
N LEU A 168 -11.49 -3.05 -5.82
CA LEU A 168 -11.32 -2.35 -4.55
C LEU A 168 -10.85 -3.32 -3.45
N HIS A 169 -11.45 -4.50 -3.39
CA HIS A 169 -11.20 -5.45 -2.31
C HIS A 169 -10.07 -6.42 -2.65
N LEU A 170 -9.02 -6.37 -1.83
CA LEU A 170 -7.81 -7.15 -2.01
C LEU A 170 -7.83 -8.36 -1.08
N PHE A 171 -8.53 -9.41 -1.48
CA PHE A 171 -8.52 -10.65 -0.72
C PHE A 171 -7.12 -11.27 -0.77
N PRO A 172 -6.56 -11.71 0.38
CA PRO A 172 -5.34 -12.51 0.35
C PRO A 172 -5.58 -13.67 -0.61
N ARG A 173 -4.82 -13.73 -1.71
CA ARG A 173 -4.69 -15.00 -2.43
C ARG A 173 -4.21 -15.98 -1.38
N ASP A 174 -4.89 -17.12 -1.23
CA ASP A 174 -4.39 -18.23 -0.44
C ASP A 174 -2.89 -18.30 -0.69
N ALA A 175 -2.08 -18.09 0.35
CA ALA A 175 -0.64 -18.26 0.29
C ALA A 175 -0.25 -19.75 0.04
N GLY A 176 -1.13 -20.51 -0.59
CA GLY A 176 -0.82 -21.72 -1.32
C GLY A 176 -0.27 -21.32 -2.69
N ALA A 177 1.05 -21.17 -2.76
CA ALA A 177 1.71 -21.98 -3.77
C ALA A 177 1.16 -23.40 -3.58
N ARG A 178 0.22 -23.82 -4.42
CA ARG A 178 -0.03 -25.24 -4.61
C ARG A 178 1.33 -25.77 -5.02
N LEU A 179 2.07 -26.37 -4.07
CA LEU A 179 3.12 -27.31 -4.42
C LEU A 179 2.45 -28.23 -5.44
N ARG A 180 2.90 -28.14 -6.69
CA ARG A 180 2.46 -29.07 -7.71
C ARG A 180 2.89 -30.45 -7.21
N LEU A 181 1.97 -31.16 -6.57
CA LEU A 181 2.08 -32.57 -6.21
C LEU A 181 2.03 -33.46 -7.47
N THR A 182 2.58 -32.98 -8.58
CA THR A 182 2.73 -33.73 -9.82
C THR A 182 4.18 -34.13 -10.05
N ALA A 183 5.17 -33.55 -9.34
CA ALA A 183 6.57 -33.89 -9.53
C ALA A 183 7.07 -35.09 -8.71
N LEU A 184 6.25 -35.66 -7.81
CA LEU A 184 6.64 -36.82 -6.98
C LEU A 184 6.14 -38.18 -7.53
N LEU A 185 5.27 -38.20 -8.54
CA LEU A 185 4.79 -39.43 -9.16
C LEU A 185 5.67 -39.89 -10.35
N ASP A 186 6.39 -38.97 -11.00
CA ASP A 186 7.23 -39.31 -12.16
C ASP A 186 8.58 -39.95 -11.80
N LEU A 187 9.03 -39.83 -10.55
CA LEU A 187 10.28 -40.46 -10.06
C LEU A 187 10.09 -41.91 -9.58
N ALA A 188 8.86 -42.38 -9.42
CA ALA A 188 8.57 -43.77 -9.01
C ALA A 188 8.50 -44.75 -10.20
N LEU A 189 8.37 -44.25 -11.43
CA LEU A 189 8.24 -45.08 -12.65
C LEU A 189 9.55 -45.29 -13.42
N LEU A 190 10.64 -44.62 -13.04
CA LEU A 190 11.98 -44.81 -13.63
C LEU A 190 12.85 -45.83 -12.85
N GLY A 191 12.34 -46.41 -11.76
CA GLY A 191 13.09 -47.31 -10.88
C GLY A 191 12.96 -48.81 -11.16
N THR A 192 12.21 -49.26 -12.18
CA THR A 192 11.90 -50.69 -12.38
C THR A 192 12.32 -51.30 -13.72
N LEU A 193 13.14 -50.63 -14.53
CA LEU A 193 13.69 -51.23 -15.77
C LEU A 193 15.22 -51.20 -15.80
N ALA A 194 15.83 -51.89 -14.84
CA ALA A 194 17.22 -52.33 -14.97
C ALA A 194 17.42 -53.69 -14.29
N SER A 195 16.69 -54.71 -14.76
CA SER A 195 17.05 -56.11 -14.53
C SER A 195 17.42 -56.79 -15.85
N TRP A 196 18.73 -56.97 -16.01
CA TRP A 196 19.42 -58.13 -16.58
C TRP A 196 19.21 -58.49 -18.06
N SER A 197 20.31 -58.42 -18.81
CA SER A 197 20.65 -59.36 -19.89
C SER A 197 22.17 -59.50 -20.01
N SER A 198 22.67 -60.69 -19.65
CA SER A 198 23.86 -61.44 -20.14
C SER A 198 25.24 -60.75 -20.07
N VAL A 199 26.29 -61.34 -19.49
CA VAL A 199 26.93 -62.65 -19.76
C VAL A 199 27.47 -63.29 -18.47
#